data_AF-A0A836IWG6-F1
#
_entry.id   AF-A0A836IWG6-F1
#
_cell.length_a   1.000
_cell.length_b   1.000
_cell.length_c   1.000
_cell.angle_alpha   90.00
_cell.angle_beta   90.00
_cell.angle_gamma   90.00
#
_symmetry.space_group_name_H-M   'P 1'
#
loop_
_entity.id
_entity.type
_entity.pdbx_description
1 polymer ?
#
loop_
_entity_poly.entity_id
_entity_poly.type
_entity_poly.pdbx_seq_one_letter_code
_entity_poly.pdbx_strand_id
1 'polypeptide(L)'
;MMQKAPDALTPEELNLRVRQGLQKRKKCALCTQIFYVNRLPGSITHKSILELRQKWGMNVRRGDHMPPASQLYKREEICAFCMQFFDTSGSMQTQQKLLASTRDGISPALTLR
;
A
#
# COMPACT_ATOMS: atom_id res chain seq x y z
N MET A 1 23.06 14.03 -25.52
CA MET A 1 23.18 13.16 -24.33
C MET A 1 22.02 12.18 -24.35
N MET A 2 22.26 10.90 -24.69
CA MET A 2 21.21 9.90 -24.81
C MET A 2 20.77 9.46 -23.41
N GLN A 3 19.50 9.68 -23.08
CA GLN A 3 18.89 9.16 -21.87
C GLN A 3 18.75 7.64 -22.04
N LYS A 4 19.61 6.87 -21.36
CA LYS A 4 19.55 5.41 -21.35
C LYS A 4 18.23 5.00 -20.68
N ALA A 5 17.32 4.41 -21.46
CA ALA A 5 16.12 3.80 -20.92
C ALA A 5 16.51 2.77 -19.84
N PRO A 6 15.75 2.61 -18.75
CA PRO A 6 16.04 1.58 -17.77
C PRO A 6 15.82 0.23 -18.43
N ASP A 7 16.91 -0.42 -18.85
CA ASP A 7 16.93 -1.78 -19.35
C ASP A 7 16.18 -2.66 -18.33
N ALA A 8 15.00 -3.16 -18.72
CA ALA A 8 14.22 -4.06 -17.90
C ALA A 8 14.99 -5.37 -17.78
N LEU A 9 15.62 -5.61 -16.63
CA LEU A 9 16.36 -6.85 -16.37
C LEU A 9 15.46 -8.07 -16.57
N THR A 10 16.01 -9.08 -17.22
CA THR A 10 15.33 -10.36 -17.38
C THR A 10 15.16 -11.06 -16.02
N PRO A 11 14.16 -11.95 -15.86
CA PRO A 11 13.95 -12.69 -14.63
C PRO A 11 15.16 -13.53 -14.20
N GLU A 12 15.94 -14.03 -15.16
CA GLU A 12 17.14 -14.83 -14.90
C GLU A 12 18.28 -13.99 -14.31
N GLU A 13 18.57 -12.84 -14.91
CA GLU A 13 19.56 -11.87 -14.38
C GLU A 13 19.17 -11.39 -12.98
N LEU A 14 17.86 -11.22 -12.75
CA LEU A 14 17.34 -10.86 -11.43
C LEU A 14 17.65 -11.94 -10.40
N ASN A 15 17.42 -13.21 -10.72
CA ASN A 15 17.72 -14.34 -9.85
C ASN A 15 19.23 -14.47 -9.58
N LEU A 16 20.09 -14.24 -10.57
CA LEU A 16 21.54 -14.22 -10.38
C LEU A 16 21.96 -13.15 -9.38
N ARG A 17 21.40 -11.93 -9.49
CA ARG A 17 21.68 -10.84 -8.54
C ARG A 17 21.14 -11.13 -7.14
N VAL A 18 20.02 -11.85 -7.04
CA VAL A 18 19.51 -12.35 -5.74
C VAL A 18 20.53 -13.31 -5.10
N ARG A 19 21.05 -14.28 -5.87
CA ARG A 19 22.05 -15.26 -5.41
C ARG A 19 23.37 -14.58 -5.02
N GLN A 20 23.78 -13.55 -5.75
CA GLN A 20 24.96 -12.74 -5.47
C GLN A 20 24.76 -11.74 -4.30
N GLY A 21 23.55 -11.61 -3.74
CA GLY A 21 23.25 -10.66 -2.67
C GLY A 21 23.20 -9.19 -3.09
N LEU A 22 23.24 -8.89 -4.39
CA LEU A 22 23.27 -7.52 -4.94
C LEU A 22 21.90 -6.85 -5.01
N GLN A 23 20.83 -7.58 -4.68
CA GLN A 23 19.46 -7.07 -4.72
C GLN A 23 19.09 -6.28 -3.46
N LYS A 24 18.49 -5.11 -3.66
CA LYS A 24 17.97 -4.29 -2.55
C LYS A 24 16.85 -5.03 -1.82
N ARG A 25 16.85 -4.86 -0.50
CA ARG A 25 15.84 -5.43 0.41
C ARG A 25 15.06 -4.31 1.09
N LYS A 26 13.77 -4.52 1.30
CA LYS A 26 12.86 -3.62 2.02
C LYS A 26 11.94 -4.43 2.93
N LYS A 27 11.40 -3.79 3.95
CA LYS A 27 10.44 -4.41 4.87
C LYS A 27 9.03 -4.24 4.33
N CYS A 28 8.21 -5.28 4.45
CA CYS A 28 6.76 -5.16 4.27
C CYS A 28 6.19 -4.26 5.37
N ALA A 29 5.39 -3.28 5.00
CA ALA A 29 4.82 -2.34 5.96
C ALA A 29 3.81 -3.00 6.94
N LEU A 30 3.14 -4.09 6.53
CA LEU A 30 2.20 -4.80 7.39
C LEU A 30 2.89 -5.78 8.34
N CYS A 31 3.55 -6.81 7.80
CA CYS A 31 4.14 -7.90 8.60
C CYS A 31 5.59 -7.67 9.05
N THR A 32 6.22 -6.56 8.62
CA THR A 32 7.61 -6.17 8.99
C THR A 32 8.74 -7.10 8.52
N GLN A 33 8.40 -8.20 7.84
CA GLN A 33 9.36 -9.13 7.26
C GLN A 33 10.13 -8.49 6.09
N ILE A 34 11.37 -8.93 5.89
CA ILE A 34 12.29 -8.38 4.88
C ILE A 34 12.13 -9.16 3.56
N PHE A 35 11.89 -8.44 2.48
CA PHE A 35 11.75 -8.97 1.12
C PHE A 35 12.70 -8.27 0.16
N TYR A 36 13.02 -8.92 -0.95
CA TYR A 36 13.63 -8.24 -2.09
C TYR A 36 12.61 -7.27 -2.71
N VAL A 37 13.05 -6.09 -3.14
CA VAL A 37 12.15 -5.02 -3.64
C VAL A 37 11.19 -5.53 -4.73
N ASN A 38 11.68 -6.41 -5.62
CA ASN A 38 10.89 -6.96 -6.72
C ASN A 38 9.76 -7.91 -6.26
N ARG A 39 9.78 -8.33 -4.99
CA ARG A 39 8.77 -9.22 -4.36
C ARG A 39 7.76 -8.44 -3.50
N LEU A 40 7.77 -7.10 -3.55
CA LEU A 40 6.76 -6.25 -2.92
C LEU A 40 5.84 -5.65 -4.01
N PRO A 41 4.92 -6.43 -4.60
CA PRO A 41 4.05 -5.96 -5.68
C PRO A 41 2.93 -5.03 -5.18
N GLY A 42 2.56 -5.14 -3.90
CA GLY A 42 1.43 -4.41 -3.35
C GLY A 42 1.83 -3.02 -2.89
N SER A 43 1.04 -2.01 -3.27
CA SER A 43 1.17 -0.64 -2.78
C SER A 43 -0.15 -0.21 -2.15
N ILE A 44 -0.14 -0.01 -0.83
CA ILE A 44 -1.33 0.39 -0.05
C ILE A 44 -1.09 1.70 0.68
N THR A 45 -2.16 2.41 1.08
CA THR A 45 -1.99 3.61 1.91
C THR A 45 -1.62 3.23 3.35
N HIS A 46 -0.79 4.05 3.99
CA HIS A 46 -0.46 3.89 5.40
C HIS A 46 -1.74 3.89 6.27
N LYS A 47 -2.75 4.71 5.92
CA LYS A 47 -4.07 4.73 6.55
C LYS A 47 -4.70 3.33 6.61
N SER A 48 -4.78 2.62 5.48
CA SER A 48 -5.39 1.28 5.44
C SER A 48 -4.63 0.26 6.30
N ILE A 49 -3.31 0.39 6.40
CA ILE A 49 -2.49 -0.44 7.29
C ILE A 49 -2.87 -0.18 8.75
N LEU A 50 -3.02 1.08 9.15
CA LEU A 50 -3.44 1.44 10.52
C LEU A 50 -4.86 0.94 10.82
N GLU A 51 -5.79 1.09 9.88
CA GLU A 51 -7.16 0.58 10.00
C GLU A 51 -7.21 -0.94 10.19
N LEU A 52 -6.40 -1.69 9.42
CA LEU A 52 -6.32 -3.15 9.55
C LEU A 52 -5.72 -3.57 10.89
N ARG A 53 -4.64 -2.90 11.33
CA ARG A 53 -4.03 -3.14 12.65
C ARG A 53 -5.01 -2.88 13.78
N GLN A 54 -5.79 -1.80 13.69
CA GLN A 54 -6.84 -1.48 14.65
C GLN A 54 -7.93 -2.57 14.66
N LYS A 55 -8.35 -3.07 13.50
CA LYS A 55 -9.30 -4.20 13.39
C LYS A 55 -8.77 -5.48 14.05
N TRP A 56 -7.47 -5.71 14.01
CA TRP A 56 -6.81 -6.83 14.69
C TRP A 56 -6.56 -6.60 16.18
N GLY A 57 -7.07 -5.49 16.75
CA GLY A 57 -6.90 -5.17 18.16
C GLY A 57 -5.47 -4.76 18.51
N MET A 58 -4.61 -4.47 17.53
CA MET A 58 -3.30 -3.90 17.81
C MET A 58 -3.50 -2.49 18.35
N ASN A 59 -2.85 -2.19 19.47
CA ASN A 59 -2.88 -0.87 20.06
C ASN A 59 -1.99 0.05 19.20
N VAL A 60 -2.58 0.56 18.11
CA VAL A 60 -2.00 1.63 17.31
C VAL A 60 -2.03 2.86 18.19
N ARG A 61 -1.00 3.04 19.02
CA ARG A 61 -0.84 4.21 19.87
C ARG A 61 -1.06 5.45 19.00
N ARG A 62 -2.24 6.06 19.13
CA ARG A 62 -2.37 7.48 18.86
C ARG A 62 -1.50 8.10 19.95
N GLY A 63 -0.26 8.46 19.63
CA GLY A 63 0.40 9.47 20.46
C GLY A 63 -0.50 10.71 20.53
N ASP A 64 -0.10 11.72 21.28
CA ASP A 64 -0.90 12.94 21.47
C ASP A 64 -1.33 13.61 20.15
N HIS A 65 -0.71 13.24 19.01
CA HIS A 65 -1.04 13.75 17.68
C HIS A 65 -1.25 12.61 16.67
N MET A 66 -2.37 12.67 15.94
CA MET A 66 -2.61 11.85 14.75
C MET A 66 -1.57 12.20 13.67
N PRO A 67 -1.02 11.22 12.92
CA PRO A 67 -0.09 11.53 11.83
C PRO A 67 -0.75 12.48 10.82
N PRO A 68 0.01 13.45 10.26
CA PRO A 68 -0.52 14.41 9.31
C PRO A 68 -1.09 13.71 8.07
N ALA A 69 -2.05 14.36 7.41
CA ALA A 69 -2.73 13.81 6.23
C ALA A 69 -1.76 13.36 5.13
N SER A 70 -0.63 14.05 4.96
CA SER A 70 0.43 13.69 4.01
C SER A 70 1.07 12.32 4.30
N GLN A 71 1.16 11.91 5.58
CA GLN A 71 1.67 10.60 5.96
C GLN A 71 0.63 9.50 5.84
N LEU A 72 -0.66 9.80 6.09
CA LEU A 72 -1.75 8.83 6.00
C LEU A 72 -1.96 8.31 4.56
N TYR A 73 -1.84 9.18 3.57
CA TYR A 73 -2.01 8.82 2.16
C TYR A 73 -0.70 8.44 1.46
N LYS A 74 0.42 8.39 2.19
CA LYS A 74 1.67 7.85 1.67
C LYS A 74 1.46 6.39 1.27
N ARG A 75 1.94 6.03 0.09
CA ARG A 75 1.94 4.66 -0.41
C ARG A 75 3.09 3.87 0.18
N GLU A 76 2.76 2.72 0.74
CA GLU A 76 3.69 1.79 1.38
C GLU A 76 3.63 0.43 0.70
N GLU A 77 4.80 -0.18 0.57
CA GLU A 77 4.99 -1.46 -0.10
C GLU A 77 4.68 -2.62 0.86
N ILE A 78 3.87 -3.58 0.39
CA ILE A 78 3.51 -4.80 1.12
C ILE A 78 3.84 -6.04 0.30
N CYS A 79 4.09 -7.15 1.00
CA CYS A 79 4.35 -8.43 0.34
C CYS A 79 3.08 -9.01 -0.29
N ALA A 80 3.26 -9.89 -1.27
CA ALA A 80 2.16 -10.55 -1.98
C ALA A 80 1.19 -11.26 -1.02
N PHE A 81 1.69 -11.88 0.06
CA PHE A 81 0.85 -12.51 1.07
C PHE A 81 0.00 -11.49 1.84
N CYS A 82 0.59 -10.37 2.27
CA CYS A 82 -0.15 -9.35 3.01
C CYS A 82 -1.21 -8.64 2.16
N MET A 83 -1.09 -8.68 0.83
CA MET A 83 -2.05 -8.08 -0.09
C MET A 83 -3.45 -8.71 0.04
N GLN A 84 -3.52 -10.01 0.34
CA GLN A 84 -4.79 -10.73 0.48
C GLN A 84 -5.74 -10.14 1.53
N PHE A 85 -5.21 -9.48 2.57
CA PHE A 85 -6.00 -8.86 3.64
C PHE A 85 -6.67 -7.57 3.21
N PHE A 86 -6.23 -6.99 2.08
CA PHE A 86 -6.79 -5.77 1.50
C PHE A 86 -7.72 -6.07 0.31
N ASP A 87 -7.47 -7.14 -0.44
CA ASP A 87 -8.27 -7.52 -1.61
C ASP A 87 -9.65 -8.12 -1.24
N THR A 88 -9.78 -8.78 -0.08
CA THR A 88 -11.01 -9.47 0.34
C THR A 88 -12.07 -8.58 0.98
N SER A 89 -11.74 -7.32 1.28
CA SER A 89 -12.72 -6.36 1.76
C SER A 89 -12.89 -5.30 0.68
N GLY A 90 -14.10 -5.09 0.18
CA GLY A 90 -14.44 -4.05 -0.80
C GLY A 90 -14.12 -2.61 -0.37
N SER A 91 -13.22 -2.38 0.59
CA SER A 91 -12.77 -1.10 1.11
C SER A 91 -11.99 -0.26 0.09
N MET A 92 -11.19 -0.89 -0.80
CA MET A 92 -10.56 -0.19 -1.92
C MET A 92 -11.62 0.26 -2.95
N GLN A 93 -12.66 -0.55 -3.17
CA GLN A 93 -13.79 -0.17 -4.02
C GLN A 93 -14.63 0.93 -3.37
N THR A 94 -14.85 0.91 -2.06
CA THR A 94 -15.61 1.97 -1.37
C THR A 94 -14.90 3.32 -1.45
N GLN A 95 -13.56 3.38 -1.29
CA GLN A 95 -12.84 4.65 -1.45
C GLN A 95 -12.80 5.12 -2.92
N GLN A 96 -12.59 4.23 -3.90
CA GLN A 96 -12.68 4.61 -5.32
C GLN A 96 -14.10 5.02 -5.73
N LYS A 97 -15.13 4.35 -5.20
CA LYS A 97 -16.55 4.65 -5.50
C LYS A 97 -17.01 5.94 -4.83
N LEU A 98 -16.54 6.24 -3.61
CA LEU A 98 -16.79 7.52 -2.96
C LEU A 98 -16.08 8.67 -3.69
N LEU A 99 -14.83 8.49 -4.11
CA LEU A 99 -14.10 9.50 -4.89
C LEU A 99 -14.65 9.68 -6.31
N ALA A 100 -15.12 8.60 -6.95
CA ALA A 100 -15.82 8.67 -8.24
C ALA A 100 -17.19 9.37 -8.10
N SER A 101 -17.93 9.10 -7.03
CA SER A 101 -19.22 9.74 -6.74
C SER A 101 -19.11 11.24 -6.47
N THR A 102 -17.96 11.75 -6.04
CA THR A 102 -17.74 13.20 -5.87
C THR A 102 -17.42 13.95 -7.17
N ARG A 103 -17.22 13.24 -8.28
CA ARG A 103 -16.99 13.84 -9.61
C ARG A 103 -18.26 14.03 -10.42
N ASP A 104 -19.25 13.17 -10.20
CA ASP A 104 -20.59 13.28 -10.78
C ASP A 104 -21.52 13.79 -9.69
N GLY A 105 -21.64 15.11 -9.58
CA GLY A 105 -22.44 15.76 -8.54
C GLY A 105 -23.87 15.22 -8.52
N ILE A 106 -24.24 14.57 -7.41
CA ILE A 106 -25.54 14.58 -6.70
C ILE A 106 -25.30 13.78 -5.41
N SER A 107 -25.39 14.44 -4.26
CA SER A 107 -25.48 13.79 -2.95
C SER A 107 -26.92 13.33 -2.71
N PRO A 108 -27.20 12.04 -2.41
CA PRO A 108 -28.49 11.64 -1.88
C PRO A 108 -28.31 11.20 -0.42
N ALA A 109 -28.47 12.12 0.53
CA ALA A 109 -28.97 11.82 1.89
C ALA A 109 -28.87 13.07 2.78
N LEU A 110 -29.69 14.08 2.49
CA LEU A 110 -30.22 14.99 3.52
C LEU A 110 -31.70 15.22 3.20
N THR A 111 -32.53 14.25 3.57
CA THR A 111 -33.96 14.49 3.77
C THR A 111 -34.27 14.29 5.24
N LEU A 112 -34.68 15.39 5.87
CA LEU A 112 -35.27 15.47 7.20
C LEU A 112 -36.31 14.36 7.44
N ARG A 113 -36.33 13.87 8.67
CA ARG A 113 -37.57 13.81 9.46
C ARG A 113 -37.27 14.25 10.88
#